data_AF-A0A2P5P8J2-F1
#
_entry.id   AF-A0A2P5P8J2-F1
#
_cell.length_a   1.000
_cell.length_b   1.000
_cell.length_c   1.000
_cell.angle_alpha   90.00
_cell.angle_beta   90.00
_cell.angle_gamma   90.00
#
_symmetry.space_group_name_H-M   'P 1'
#
loop_
_entity.id
_entity.type
_entity.pdbx_description
1 polymer ?
#
loop_
_entity_poly.entity_id
_entity_poly.type
_entity_poly.pdbx_seq_one_letter_code
_entity_poly.pdbx_strand_id
1 'polypeptide(L)' 'MKLAAAEIMTGEKQGRVPLIDVEQPRKDGTTVWTGVSASLVYDDGRPSHILGVSRDITARRQIEEA' A
#
# COMPACT_ATOMS: atom_id res chain seq x y z
N MET A 1 0.68 9.39 2.56
CA MET A 1 1.18 8.03 2.92
C MET A 1 1.55 7.86 4.41
N LYS A 2 1.02 8.68 5.35
CA LYS A 2 1.39 8.56 6.78
C LYS A 2 0.58 7.50 7.57
N LEU A 3 -0.53 7.01 7.03
CA LEU A 3 -1.46 6.19 7.81
C LEU A 3 -1.11 4.69 7.85
N ALA A 4 -0.60 4.11 6.75
CA ALA A 4 -0.44 2.66 6.66
C ALA A 4 0.86 2.13 7.31
N ALA A 5 1.95 2.91 7.32
CA ALA A 5 3.24 2.43 7.83
C ALA A 5 3.29 2.30 9.36
N ALA A 6 2.52 3.12 10.08
CA ALA A 6 2.52 3.14 11.55
C ALA A 6 1.79 1.92 12.14
N GLU A 7 0.69 1.47 11.52
CA GLU A 7 -0.10 0.32 11.99
C GLU A 7 0.55 -1.03 11.66
N ILE A 8 1.38 -1.07 10.61
CA ILE A 8 2.15 -2.27 10.26
C ILE A 8 3.18 -2.60 11.35
N MET A 9 3.71 -1.60 12.04
CA MET A 9 4.81 -1.75 13.01
C MET A 9 4.36 -2.11 14.44
N THR A 10 3.07 -2.05 14.77
CA THR A 10 2.56 -2.22 16.15
C THR A 10 2.31 -3.68 16.58
N GLY A 11 2.72 -4.68 15.79
CA GLY A 11 3.03 -6.03 16.31
C GLY A 11 1.85 -6.93 16.72
N GLU A 12 0.60 -6.51 16.63
CA GLU A 12 -0.54 -7.32 17.12
C GLU A 12 -1.22 -8.21 16.06
N LYS A 13 -0.92 -8.02 14.77
CA LYS A 13 -1.34 -8.90 13.66
C LYS A 13 -0.17 -9.03 12.70
N GLN A 14 0.05 -10.21 12.10
CA GLN A 14 1.02 -10.43 11.00
C GLN A 14 1.00 -9.20 10.07
N GLY A 15 1.98 -8.30 10.19
CA GLY A 15 1.83 -6.90 9.83
C GLY A 15 1.50 -6.75 8.35
N ARG A 16 0.22 -6.67 8.01
CA ARG A 16 -0.29 -6.70 6.63
C ARG A 16 -1.35 -5.64 6.47
N VAL A 17 -1.16 -4.81 5.45
CA VAL A 17 -2.19 -3.91 4.94
C VAL A 17 -2.87 -4.62 3.77
N PRO A 18 -4.20 -4.83 3.84
CA PRO A 18 -4.96 -5.38 2.72
C PRO A 18 -4.90 -4.43 1.52
N LEU A 19 -5.36 -4.88 0.36
CA LEU A 19 -5.44 -4.02 -0.82
C LEU A 19 -6.38 -2.84 -0.53
N ILE A 20 -5.84 -1.63 -0.56
CA ILE A 20 -6.59 -0.38 -0.38
C ILE A 20 -6.36 0.54 -1.59
N ASP A 21 -7.39 1.26 -1.99
CA ASP A 21 -7.28 2.25 -3.04
C ASP A 21 -6.89 3.60 -2.44
N VAL A 22 -5.77 4.15 -2.91
CA VAL A 22 -5.22 5.43 -2.43
C VAL A 22 -4.68 6.26 -3.58
N GLU A 23 -4.80 7.58 -3.45
CA GLU A 23 -4.11 8.52 -4.33
C GLU A 23 -2.63 8.62 -3.95
N GLN A 24 -1.77 8.46 -4.95
CA GLN A 24 -0.32 8.63 -4.81
C GLN A 24 0.19 9.75 -5.72
N PRO A 25 1.16 10.56 -5.26
CA PRO A 25 1.77 11.59 -6.10
C PRO A 25 2.71 10.95 -7.14
N ARG A 26 2.68 11.47 -8.37
CA ARG A 26 3.69 11.23 -9.40
C ARG A 26 4.81 12.26 -9.29
N LYS A 27 5.98 11.93 -9.85
CA LYS A 27 7.15 12.85 -9.91
C LYS A 27 6.85 14.16 -10.64
N ASP A 28 5.93 14.13 -11.61
CA ASP A 28 5.50 15.30 -12.39
C ASP A 28 4.54 16.24 -11.64
N GLY A 29 4.16 15.91 -10.40
CA GLY A 29 3.24 16.70 -9.58
C GLY A 29 1.76 16.32 -9.73
N THR A 30 1.42 15.41 -10.63
CA THR A 30 0.05 14.87 -10.75
C THR A 30 -0.22 13.79 -9.69
N THR A 31 -1.48 13.36 -9.56
CA THR A 31 -1.88 12.23 -8.72
C THR A 31 -2.34 11.03 -9.55
N VAL A 32 -2.18 9.84 -8.98
CA VAL A 32 -2.62 8.56 -9.55
C VAL A 32 -3.38 7.74 -8.53
N TRP A 33 -4.50 7.17 -8.94
CA TRP A 33 -5.17 6.16 -8.15
C TRP A 33 -4.40 4.85 -8.20
N THR A 34 -4.08 4.33 -7.03
CA THR A 34 -3.35 3.07 -6.91
C THR A 34 -4.03 2.14 -5.93
N GLY A 35 -4.10 0.86 -6.29
CA GLY A 35 -4.35 -0.22 -5.34
C GLY A 35 -3.04 -0.57 -4.66
N VAL A 36 -2.97 -0.42 -3.34
CA VAL A 36 -1.76 -0.64 -2.54
C VAL A 36 -1.99 -1.74 -1.54
N SER A 37 -1.05 -2.69 -1.45
CA SER A 37 -0.98 -3.66 -0.36
C SER A 37 0.44 -3.67 0.22
N ALA A 38 0.56 -4.02 1.49
CA ALA A 38 1.88 -4.09 2.13
C ALA A 38 1.94 -5.21 3.18
N SER A 39 3.13 -5.71 3.44
CA SER A 39 3.40 -6.72 4.47
C SER A 39 4.78 -6.53 5.10
N LEU A 40 4.93 -6.83 6.39
CA LEU A 40 6.22 -7.01 7.03
C LEU A 40 6.88 -8.29 6.53
N VAL A 41 8.13 -8.15 6.15
CA VAL A 41 9.06 -9.24 5.92
C VAL A 41 9.81 -9.48 7.22
N TYR A 42 9.90 -10.73 7.63
CA TYR A 42 10.59 -11.14 8.84
C TYR A 42 11.86 -11.91 8.47
N ASP A 43 12.93 -11.64 9.21
CA ASP A 43 14.20 -12.37 9.17
C ASP A 43 14.52 -12.86 10.59
N ASP A 44 14.79 -14.15 10.75
CA ASP A 44 14.95 -14.80 12.06
C ASP A 44 13.88 -14.43 13.11
N GLY A 45 12.62 -14.35 12.66
CA GLY A 45 11.47 -14.01 13.51
C GLY A 45 11.38 -12.54 13.92
N ARG A 46 12.23 -11.66 13.38
CA ARG A 46 12.22 -10.21 13.62
C ARG A 46 11.82 -9.45 12.36
N PRO A 47 11.01 -8.37 12.47
CA PRO A 47 10.64 -7.57 11.31
C PRO A 47 11.90 -6.90 10.73
N SER A 48 12.17 -7.12 9.44
CA SER A 48 13.36 -6.62 8.75
C SER A 48 13.00 -5.55 7.71
N HIS A 49 11.91 -5.73 6.97
CA HIS A 49 11.52 -4.83 5.88
C HIS A 49 9.99 -4.74 5.72
N ILE A 50 9.53 -3.76 4.96
CA ILE A 50 8.16 -3.70 4.45
C ILE A 50 8.20 -3.98 2.95
N LEU A 51 7.46 -5.00 2.51
CA LEU A 51 7.18 -5.24 1.10
C LEU A 51 5.86 -4.56 0.74
N GLY A 52 5.92 -3.51 -0.07
CA GLY A 52 4.76 -2.82 -0.61
C GLY A 52 4.59 -3.07 -2.10
N VAL A 53 3.36 -3.27 -2.55
CA VAL A 53 2.99 -3.36 -3.96
C VAL A 53 1.98 -2.26 -4.25
N SER A 54 2.29 -1.41 -5.24
CA SER A 54 1.37 -0.38 -5.74
C SER A 54 1.06 -0.66 -7.21
N ARG A 55 -0.22 -0.69 -7.57
CA ARG A 55 -0.67 -0.88 -8.95
C ARG A 55 -1.58 0.28 -9.35
N ASP A 56 -1.32 0.88 -10.50
CA ASP A 56 -2.23 1.87 -11.09
C ASP A 56 -3.60 1.19 -11.37
N ILE A 57 -4.68 1.79 -10.88
CA ILE A 57 -6.05 1.29 -11.02
C ILE A 57 -6.95 2.24 -11.81
N THR A 58 -6.38 3.26 -12.47
CA THR A 58 -7.16 4.24 -13.24
C THR A 58 -8.06 3.57 -14.27
N ALA A 59 -7.56 2.55 -14.98
CA ALA A 59 -8.35 1.79 -15.95
C ALA A 59 -9.53 1.05 -15.30
N ARG A 60 -9.34 0.46 -14.11
CA ARG A 60 -10.42 -0.24 -13.39
C ARG A 60 -11.52 0.73 -12.97
N ARG A 61 -11.13 1.89 -12.42
CA ARG A 61 -12.09 2.90 -11.95
C ARG A 61 -12.91 3.50 -13.09
N GLN A 62 -12.30 3.75 -14.25
CA GLN A 62 -13.01 4.24 -15.43
C GLN A 62 -14.10 3.29 -15.93
N ILE A 63 -13.92 1.98 -15.74
CA ILE A 63 -14.93 0.97 -16.09
C ILE A 63 -16.05 0.94 -15.04
N GLU A 64 -15.73 1.08 -13.75
CA GLU A 64 -16.71 1.06 -12.66
C GLU A 64 -17.59 2.33 -12.60
N GLU A 65 -17.08 3.47 -13.10
CA GLU A 65 -17.77 4.77 -13.13
C GLU A 65 -18.60 5.00 -14.42
N ALA A 66 -18.55 4.08 -15.39
CA ALA A 66 -19.28 4.13 -16.66
C ALA A 66 -20.59 3.32 -16.61
#